data_AF-A0A0M0KIW7-F1
#
_entry.id   AF-A0A0M0KIW7-F1
#
_cell.length_a   1.000
_cell.length_b   1.000
_cell.length_c   1.000
_cell.angle_alpha   90.00
_cell.angle_beta   90.00
_cell.angle_gamma   90.00
#
_symmetry.space_group_name_H-M   'P 1'
#
loop_
_entity.id
_entity.type
_entity.pdbx_description
1 polymer ?
#
loop_
_entity_poly.entity_id
_entity_poly.type
_entity_poly.pdbx_seq_one_letter_code
_entity_poly.pdbx_strand_id
1 'polypeptide(L)'
;MREAVRKGMALGLGLAAASKEQAEKIIDELVKKGELSQQESKDFLRELLRRGEESKKELDDKIQSKLKEMLSGLNVATKEEVQALEKRLAQLEKERKQSE
;
A
#
# COMPACT_ATOMS: atom_id res chain seq x y z
N MET A 1 -27.37 -6.83 -12.77
CA MET A 1 -26.40 -7.85 -13.22
C MET A 1 -25.07 -7.24 -13.67
N ARG A 2 -25.02 -6.34 -14.66
CA ARG A 2 -23.76 -5.71 -15.12
C ARG A 2 -22.91 -5.08 -14.01
N GLU A 3 -23.54 -4.40 -13.05
CA GLU A 3 -22.82 -3.78 -11.93
C GLU A 3 -22.24 -4.80 -10.93
N ALA A 4 -22.92 -5.93 -10.73
CA ALA A 4 -22.43 -7.01 -9.87
C ALA A 4 -21.25 -7.76 -10.52
N VAL A 5 -21.28 -7.94 -11.85
CA VAL A 5 -20.16 -8.49 -12.62
C VAL A 5 -18.96 -7.53 -12.58
N ARG A 6 -19.18 -6.21 -12.79
CA ARG A 6 -18.12 -5.20 -12.67
C ARG A 6 -17.50 -5.18 -11.26
N LYS A 7 -18.32 -5.21 -10.21
CA LYS A 7 -17.83 -5.27 -8.82
C LYS A 7 -17.11 -6.58 -8.52
N GLY A 8 -17.65 -7.73 -8.95
CA GLY A 8 -17.03 -9.04 -8.78
C GLY A 8 -15.68 -9.16 -9.47
N MET A 9 -15.53 -8.58 -10.67
CA MET A 9 -14.27 -8.55 -11.40
C MET A 9 -13.27 -7.57 -10.78
N ALA A 10 -13.71 -6.38 -10.34
CA ALA A 10 -12.84 -5.46 -9.63
C ALA A 10 -12.30 -6.06 -8.32
N LEU A 11 -13.14 -6.82 -7.61
CA LEU A 11 -12.73 -7.57 -6.43
C LEU A 11 -11.79 -8.72 -6.77
N GLY A 12 -12.07 -9.48 -7.84
CA GLY A 12 -11.22 -10.58 -8.30
C GLY A 12 -9.83 -10.13 -8.75
N LEU A 13 -9.74 -9.03 -9.51
CA LEU A 13 -8.48 -8.46 -9.99
C LEU A 13 -7.66 -7.82 -8.85
N GLY A 14 -8.34 -7.18 -7.88
CA GLY A 14 -7.71 -6.57 -6.71
C GLY A 14 -7.21 -7.59 -5.68
N LEU A 15 -7.90 -8.73 -5.53
CA LEU A 15 -7.52 -9.81 -4.60
C LEU A 15 -6.46 -10.75 -5.21
N ALA A 16 -6.41 -10.89 -6.52
CA ALA A 16 -5.51 -11.80 -7.22
C ALA A 16 -4.48 -11.06 -8.07
N ALA A 17 -3.75 -10.09 -7.52
CA ALA A 17 -2.52 -9.51 -8.10
C ALA A 17 -2.54 -9.36 -9.64
N ALA A 18 -3.65 -8.87 -10.21
CA ALA A 18 -3.79 -8.90 -11.65
C ALA A 18 -2.89 -7.82 -12.27
N SER A 19 -2.02 -8.23 -13.21
CA SER A 19 -1.22 -7.27 -13.97
C SER A 19 -2.14 -6.44 -14.88
N LYS A 20 -1.67 -5.25 -15.28
CA LYS A 20 -2.39 -4.39 -16.23
C LYS A 20 -2.77 -5.16 -17.50
N GLU A 21 -1.89 -6.01 -18.01
CA GLU A 21 -2.17 -6.84 -19.20
C GLU A 21 -3.28 -7.86 -18.97
N GLN A 22 -3.40 -8.44 -17.77
CA GLN A 22 -4.50 -9.35 -17.46
C GLN A 22 -5.84 -8.62 -17.36
N ALA A 23 -5.85 -7.44 -16.74
CA ALA A 23 -7.04 -6.60 -16.68
C ALA A 23 -7.50 -6.19 -18.09
N GLU A 24 -6.57 -5.77 -18.96
CA GLU A 24 -6.85 -5.43 -20.36
C GLU A 24 -7.46 -6.61 -21.13
N LYS A 25 -6.85 -7.81 -21.05
CA LYS A 25 -7.37 -9.01 -21.73
C LYS A 25 -8.80 -9.35 -21.33
N ILE A 26 -9.08 -9.30 -20.04
CA ILE A 26 -10.40 -9.64 -19.49
C ILE A 26 -11.44 -8.61 -19.93
N ILE A 27 -11.08 -7.32 -19.93
CA ILE A 27 -11.95 -6.25 -20.43
C ILE A 27 -12.20 -6.40 -21.93
N ASP A 28 -11.18 -6.75 -22.71
CA ASP A 28 -11.32 -7.00 -24.15
C ASP A 28 -12.25 -8.18 -24.44
N GLU A 29 -12.22 -9.24 -23.63
CA GLU A 29 -13.18 -10.34 -23.75
C GLU A 29 -14.62 -9.90 -23.49
N LEU A 30 -14.85 -9.01 -22.53
CA LEU A 30 -16.18 -8.47 -22.28
C LEU A 30 -16.67 -7.58 -23.42
N VAL A 31 -15.78 -6.82 -24.05
CA VAL A 31 -16.11 -6.05 -25.25
C VAL A 31 -16.49 -6.99 -26.41
N LYS A 32 -15.71 -8.06 -26.63
CA LYS A 32 -16.03 -9.08 -27.65
C LYS A 32 -17.36 -9.77 -27.41
N LYS A 33 -17.72 -10.00 -26.13
CA LYS A 33 -19.01 -10.58 -25.73
C LYS A 33 -20.18 -9.59 -25.80
N GLY A 34 -19.93 -8.32 -26.13
CA GLY A 34 -20.95 -7.25 -26.16
C GLY A 34 -21.41 -6.80 -24.77
N GLU A 35 -20.72 -7.23 -23.71
CA GLU A 35 -21.04 -6.88 -22.33
C GLU A 35 -20.57 -5.46 -21.98
N LEU A 36 -19.58 -4.96 -22.70
CA LEU A 36 -19.04 -3.60 -22.59
C LEU A 36 -18.88 -2.97 -23.96
N SER A 37 -19.18 -1.69 -24.09
CA SER A 37 -18.75 -0.92 -25.26
C SER A 37 -17.26 -0.57 -25.18
N GLN A 38 -16.66 -0.25 -26.33
CA GLN A 38 -15.29 0.27 -26.46
C GLN A 38 -15.02 1.53 -25.62
N GLN A 39 -16.07 2.33 -25.36
CA GLN A 39 -15.95 3.54 -24.54
C GLN A 39 -15.95 3.16 -23.05
N GLU A 40 -16.89 2.32 -22.64
CA GLU A 40 -17.01 1.86 -21.25
C GLU A 40 -15.80 1.03 -20.80
N SER A 41 -15.16 0.28 -21.70
CA SER A 41 -13.97 -0.52 -21.39
C SER A 41 -12.79 0.34 -20.94
N LYS A 42 -12.55 1.46 -21.62
CA LYS A 42 -11.47 2.41 -21.29
C LYS A 42 -11.69 3.09 -19.95
N ASP A 43 -12.93 3.41 -19.62
CA ASP A 43 -13.27 4.05 -18.36
C ASP A 43 -13.19 3.04 -17.20
N PHE A 44 -13.64 1.81 -17.44
CA PHE A 44 -13.54 0.73 -16.47
C PHE A 44 -12.09 0.33 -16.17
N LEU A 45 -11.22 0.27 -17.18
CA LEU A 45 -9.79 0.02 -16.99
C LEU A 45 -9.14 1.13 -16.15
N ARG A 46 -9.44 2.40 -16.44
CA ARG A 46 -8.92 3.53 -15.66
C ARG A 46 -9.39 3.49 -14.22
N GLU A 47 -10.66 3.16 -13.99
CA GLU A 47 -11.19 3.03 -12.64
C GLU A 47 -10.54 1.88 -11.86
N LEU A 48 -10.32 0.73 -12.51
CA LEU A 48 -9.62 -0.41 -11.92
C LEU A 48 -8.18 -0.06 -11.51
N LEU A 49 -7.43 0.59 -12.40
CA LEU A 49 -6.05 1.01 -12.11
C LEU A 49 -6.00 1.98 -10.94
N ARG A 50 -6.87 3.01 -10.94
CA ARG A 50 -6.94 3.99 -9.85
C ARG A 50 -7.28 3.34 -8.51
N ARG A 51 -8.32 2.50 -8.47
CA ARG A 51 -8.73 1.78 -7.25
C ARG A 51 -7.65 0.80 -6.77
N GLY A 52 -6.92 0.18 -7.70
CA GLY A 52 -5.79 -0.70 -7.38
C GLY A 52 -4.65 0.05 -6.70
N GLU A 53 -4.26 1.21 -7.23
CA GLU A 53 -3.24 2.07 -6.61
C GLU A 53 -3.64 2.57 -5.22
N GLU A 54 -4.89 3.01 -5.06
CA GLU A 54 -5.44 3.43 -3.76
C GLU A 54 -5.45 2.28 -2.75
N SER A 55 -5.95 1.11 -3.14
CA SER A 55 -6.00 -0.07 -2.28
C SER A 55 -4.60 -0.55 -1.87
N LYS A 56 -3.63 -0.48 -2.79
CA LYS A 56 -2.23 -0.82 -2.50
C LYS A 56 -1.65 0.13 -1.45
N LYS A 57 -1.84 1.44 -1.61
CA LYS A 57 -1.35 2.43 -0.66
C LYS A 57 -1.96 2.23 0.73
N GLU A 58 -3.27 2.04 0.83
CA GLU A 58 -3.95 1.77 2.10
C GLU A 58 -3.44 0.48 2.77
N LEU A 59 -3.14 -0.55 1.98
CA LEU A 59 -2.58 -1.80 2.48
C LEU A 59 -1.15 -1.60 2.99
N ASP A 60 -0.29 -0.90 2.23
CA ASP A 60 1.08 -0.57 2.63
C ASP A 60 1.10 0.23 3.95
N ASP A 61 0.23 1.24 4.07
CA ASP A 61 0.10 2.06 5.28
C ASP A 61 -0.36 1.21 6.48
N LYS A 62 -1.33 0.31 6.29
CA LYS A 62 -1.79 -0.62 7.34
C LYS A 62 -0.68 -1.58 7.78
N ILE A 63 0.08 -2.12 6.83
CA ILE A 63 1.21 -3.00 7.12
C ILE A 63 2.27 -2.24 7.91
N GLN A 64 2.66 -1.04 7.48
CA GLN A 64 3.64 -0.22 8.20
C GLN A 64 3.18 0.11 9.62
N SER A 65 1.92 0.52 9.78
CA SER A 65 1.35 0.80 11.10
C SER A 65 1.40 -0.44 12.00
N LYS A 66 1.02 -1.60 11.48
CA LYS A 66 0.98 -2.84 12.26
C LYS A 66 2.38 -3.34 12.63
N LEU A 67 3.35 -3.21 11.73
CA LEU A 67 4.75 -3.51 12.02
C LEU A 67 5.28 -2.58 13.12
N LYS A 68 4.98 -1.29 13.04
CA LYS A 68 5.37 -0.32 14.08
C LYS A 68 4.76 -0.68 15.44
N GLU A 69 3.48 -1.02 15.48
CA GLU A 69 2.78 -1.46 16.70
C GLU A 69 3.41 -2.73 17.30
N MET A 70 3.72 -3.72 16.45
CA MET A 70 4.39 -4.95 16.89
C MET A 70 5.78 -4.67 17.47
N LEU A 71 6.59 -3.83 16.80
CA LEU A 71 7.93 -3.47 17.28
C LEU A 71 7.87 -2.70 18.61
N SER A 72 6.91 -1.78 18.76
CA SER A 72 6.65 -1.09 20.03
C SER A 72 6.22 -2.06 21.13
N GLY A 73 5.38 -3.05 20.82
CA GLY A 73 4.95 -4.08 21.78
C GLY A 73 6.07 -5.02 22.22
N LEU A 74 7.13 -5.17 21.43
CA LEU A 74 8.31 -5.98 21.75
C LEU A 74 9.39 -5.21 22.54
N ASN A 75 9.11 -3.97 22.97
CA ASN A 75 10.08 -3.08 23.65
C ASN A 75 11.40 -2.92 22.87
N VAL A 76 11.36 -2.97 21.54
CA VAL A 76 12.53 -2.75 20.69
C VAL A 76 12.75 -1.25 20.53
N ALA A 77 13.93 -0.76 20.91
CA ALA A 77 14.31 0.63 20.73
C ALA A 77 14.41 0.98 19.24
N THR A 78 13.78 2.09 18.86
CA THR A 78 13.88 2.65 17.50
C THR A 78 15.27 3.24 17.26
N LYS A 79 15.65 3.38 15.98
CA LYS A 79 16.94 3.98 15.63
C LYS A 79 17.04 5.42 16.11
N GLU A 80 15.94 6.15 16.05
CA GLU A 80 15.82 7.53 16.48
C GLU A 80 16.02 7.66 18.00
N GLU A 81 15.45 6.75 18.78
CA GLU A 81 15.64 6.69 20.24
C GLU A 81 17.11 6.40 20.60
N VAL A 82 17.74 5.44 19.90
CA VAL A 82 19.16 5.12 20.11
C VAL A 82 20.04 6.33 19.80
N GLN A 83 19.82 7.02 18.67
CA GLN A 83 20.57 8.22 18.31
C GLN A 83 20.34 9.38 19.29
N ALA A 84 19.13 9.53 19.82
CA ALA A 84 18.84 10.53 20.84
C ALA A 84 19.59 10.23 22.14
N LEU A 85 19.67 8.94 22.53
CA LEU A 85 20.45 8.50 23.69
C LEU A 85 21.95 8.74 23.48
N GLU A 86 22.50 8.39 22.31
CA GLU A 86 23.91 8.64 21.97
C GLU A 86 24.29 10.12 22.08
N LYS A 87 23.43 11.02 21.55
CA LYS A 87 23.65 12.48 21.67
C LYS A 87 23.63 12.96 23.11
N ARG A 88 22.68 12.49 23.92
CA ARG A 88 22.61 12.83 25.35
C ARG A 88 23.84 12.30 26.09
N LEU A 89 24.30 11.08 25.77
CA LEU A 89 25.50 10.50 26.35
C LEU A 89 26.73 11.36 26.04
N ALA A 90 26.92 11.72 24.77
CA ALA A 90 28.04 12.55 24.34
C ALA A 90 28.05 13.94 25.01
N GLN A 91 26.87 14.54 25.23
CA GLN A 91 26.76 15.79 25.96
C GLN A 91 27.17 15.64 27.42
N LEU A 92 26.64 14.62 28.11
CA LEU A 92 26.96 14.36 29.52
C LEU A 92 28.44 14.03 29.72
N GLU A 93 29.05 13.27 28.80
CA GLU A 93 30.48 12.98 28.82
C GLU A 93 31.33 14.24 28.65
N LYS A 94 30.88 15.19 27.82
CA LYS A 94 31.55 16.48 27.64
C LYS A 94 31.46 17.35 28.89
N GLU A 95 30.28 17.43 29.51
CA GLU A 95 30.06 18.18 30.75
C GLU A 95 30.90 17.62 31.91
N ARG A 96 30.96 16.28 32.05
CA ARG A 96 31.83 15.60 33.03
C ARG A 96 33.31 15.97 32.85
N LYS A 97 33.83 15.94 31.61
CA LYS A 97 35.22 16.28 31.30
C LYS A 97 35.57 17.77 31.51
N GLN A 98 34.58 18.66 31.52
CA GLN A 98 34.78 20.08 31.81
C GLN A 98 34.74 20.40 33.31
N SER A 99 34.27 19.44 34.12
CA SER A 99 34.12 19.56 35.58
C SER A 99 35.32 19.00 36.35
N GLU A 100 36.25 18.33 35.66
CA GLU A 100 37.55 17.86 36.14
C GLU A 100 38.65 18.84 35.72
#